data_AF-A0A9X1UVB0-F1
#
_entry.id   AF-A0A9X1UVB0-F1
#
_cell.length_a   1.000
_cell.length_b   1.000
_cell.length_c   1.000
_cell.angle_alpha   90.00
_cell.angle_beta   90.00
_cell.angle_gamma   90.00
#
_symmetry.space_group_name_H-M   'P 1'
#
loop_
_entity.id
_entity.type
_entity.pdbx_description
1 polymer ?
#
loop_
_entity_poly.entity_id
_entity_poly.type
_entity_poly.pdbx_seq_one_letter_code
_entity_poly.pdbx_strand_id
1 'polypeptide(L)'
;MNKALYLFLLGFFCFSFANAQEFSFGIKGGANYVMGGQITGNSSNGLYYDGTVEADSKFGFHGGAFFEVRFGKFLLRPEFIYSAMETEFQFPTAPSIYAVDKISVPLLFGYNVWGPIDIYAGPAYQNILDSSLEGTEPPNQAIVSQNTPLAAQAGIKASFGRFEVDLRYDRSLASKESMPLDIVNSDYGINRATFDDTRLNQFLISLSFKIFDSSANPGRRKGGCYF
;
A
#
# COMPACT_ATOMS: atom_id res chain seq x y z
N MET A 1 -21.48 -30.81 -15.22
CA MET A 1 -20.86 -29.49 -15.52
C MET A 1 -21.32 -29.02 -16.90
N ASN A 2 -21.81 -27.78 -16.97
CA ASN A 2 -22.51 -27.27 -18.15
C ASN A 2 -21.51 -27.06 -19.30
N LYS A 3 -21.65 -27.79 -20.42
CA LYS A 3 -20.74 -27.67 -21.59
C LYS A 3 -20.69 -26.25 -22.15
N ALA A 4 -21.77 -25.49 -21.96
CA ALA A 4 -21.85 -24.06 -22.27
C ALA A 4 -20.88 -23.19 -21.45
N LEU A 5 -20.60 -23.56 -20.18
CA LEU A 5 -19.65 -22.84 -19.33
C LEU A 5 -18.22 -22.97 -19.88
N TYR A 6 -17.85 -24.16 -20.35
CA TYR A 6 -16.54 -24.39 -20.97
C TYR A 6 -16.39 -23.66 -22.30
N LEU A 7 -17.42 -23.67 -23.14
CA LEU A 7 -17.41 -22.92 -24.40
C LEU A 7 -17.35 -21.41 -24.17
N PHE A 8 -18.02 -20.91 -23.13
CA PHE A 8 -17.94 -19.50 -22.74
C PHE A 8 -16.55 -19.12 -22.20
N LEU A 9 -15.97 -19.95 -21.33
CA LEU A 9 -14.60 -19.76 -20.82
C LEU A 9 -13.54 -19.86 -21.93
N LEU A 10 -13.70 -20.81 -22.86
CA LEU A 10 -12.81 -21.00 -24.01
C LEU A 10 -12.94 -19.83 -25.00
N GLY A 11 -14.16 -19.36 -25.25
CA GLY A 11 -14.42 -18.17 -26.08
C GLY A 11 -13.83 -16.90 -25.49
N PHE A 12 -13.96 -16.70 -24.16
CA PHE A 12 -13.35 -15.56 -23.46
C PHE A 12 -11.82 -15.59 -23.55
N PHE A 13 -11.20 -16.78 -23.37
CA PHE A 13 -9.75 -16.96 -23.53
C PHE A 13 -9.28 -16.67 -24.97
N CYS A 14 -10.02 -17.12 -25.99
CA CYS A 14 -9.67 -16.88 -27.40
C CYS A 14 -9.80 -15.40 -27.81
N PHE A 15 -10.75 -14.64 -27.27
CA PHE A 15 -10.87 -13.20 -27.51
C PHE A 15 -9.72 -12.39 -26.90
N SER A 16 -9.12 -12.86 -25.80
CA SER A 16 -7.97 -12.20 -25.19
C SER A 16 -6.71 -12.25 -26.05
N PHE A 17 -6.47 -13.31 -26.83
CA PHE A 17 -5.27 -13.43 -27.68
C PHE A 17 -5.34 -12.67 -29.01
N ALA A 18 -6.52 -12.21 -29.42
CA ALA A 18 -6.71 -11.52 -30.70
C ALA A 18 -6.38 -10.01 -30.65
N ASN A 19 -6.21 -9.44 -29.45
CA ASN A 19 -5.81 -8.04 -29.27
C ASN A 19 -4.31 -7.97 -28.98
N ALA A 20 -3.60 -7.03 -29.59
CA ALA A 20 -2.19 -6.77 -29.30
C ALA A 20 -2.06 -6.21 -27.87
N GLN A 21 -1.92 -7.10 -26.89
CA GLN A 21 -1.71 -6.73 -25.50
C GLN A 21 -0.31 -6.13 -25.36
N GLU A 22 -0.22 -4.93 -24.82
CA GLU A 22 1.07 -4.35 -24.45
C GLU A 22 1.38 -4.74 -23.02
N PHE A 23 2.60 -5.20 -22.77
CA PHE A 23 3.04 -5.56 -21.44
C PHE A 23 4.31 -4.81 -21.06
N SER A 24 4.37 -4.40 -19.80
CA SER A 24 5.57 -3.80 -19.22
C SER A 24 5.84 -4.39 -17.84
N PHE A 25 7.12 -4.47 -17.49
CA PHE A 25 7.52 -4.80 -16.13
C PHE A 25 8.63 -3.85 -15.69
N GLY A 26 8.66 -3.58 -14.39
CA GLY A 26 9.59 -2.61 -13.86
C GLY A 26 9.65 -2.61 -12.36
N ILE A 27 10.44 -1.67 -11.87
CA ILE A 27 10.62 -1.40 -10.45
C ILE A 27 10.03 -0.04 -10.11
N LYS A 28 9.62 0.14 -8.86
CA LYS A 28 9.15 1.41 -8.33
C LYS A 28 9.62 1.60 -6.91
N GLY A 29 9.80 2.85 -6.52
CA GLY A 29 10.09 3.22 -5.15
C GLY A 29 9.81 4.70 -4.90
N GLY A 30 9.75 5.07 -3.63
CA GLY A 30 9.52 6.45 -3.25
C GLY A 30 9.21 6.60 -1.78
N ALA A 31 8.49 7.67 -1.45
CA ALA A 31 8.15 8.04 -0.09
C ALA A 31 6.65 7.81 0.18
N ASN A 32 6.33 7.48 1.43
CA ASN A 32 4.97 7.43 1.93
C ASN A 32 4.75 8.44 3.06
N TYR A 33 3.63 9.15 2.99
CA TYR A 33 3.13 10.00 4.06
C TYR A 33 2.05 9.22 4.82
N VAL A 34 2.33 8.92 6.09
CA VAL A 34 1.53 7.99 6.91
C VAL A 34 0.57 8.76 7.79
N MET A 35 -0.67 8.30 7.89
CA MET A 35 -1.74 8.98 8.62
C MET A 35 -2.55 7.98 9.45
N GLY A 36 -2.97 8.41 10.63
CA GLY A 36 -3.75 7.59 11.56
C GLY A 36 -2.92 7.20 12.78
N GLY A 37 -3.61 6.65 13.77
CA GLY A 37 -3.06 6.38 15.07
C GLY A 37 -3.64 7.32 16.13
N GLN A 38 -4.27 6.75 17.14
CA GLN A 38 -4.79 7.47 18.29
C GLN A 38 -4.61 6.59 19.53
N ILE A 39 -4.00 7.16 20.57
CA ILE A 39 -3.81 6.49 21.86
C ILE A 39 -4.48 7.34 22.94
N THR A 40 -5.34 6.72 23.75
CA THR A 40 -5.99 7.37 24.89
C THR A 40 -5.47 6.79 26.20
N GLY A 41 -4.99 7.65 27.10
CA GLY A 41 -4.55 7.26 28.44
C GLY A 41 -5.71 6.78 29.30
N ASN A 42 -5.51 5.68 30.03
CA ASN A 42 -6.46 5.14 30.98
C ASN A 42 -6.01 5.52 32.41
N SER A 43 -6.56 6.60 32.96
CA SER A 43 -6.22 6.99 34.33
C SER A 43 -6.86 6.05 35.35
N SER A 44 -6.04 5.51 36.25
CA SER A 44 -6.50 4.84 37.46
C SER A 44 -6.50 5.87 38.60
N ASN A 45 -7.70 6.32 39.00
CA ASN A 45 -7.92 7.23 40.12
C ASN A 45 -7.27 8.64 40.00
N GLY A 46 -7.06 9.14 38.78
CA GLY A 46 -6.50 10.49 38.56
C GLY A 46 -4.99 10.60 38.78
N LEU A 47 -4.30 9.47 38.95
CA LEU A 47 -2.85 9.43 39.22
C LEU A 47 -2.00 9.41 37.94
N TYR A 48 -2.60 9.09 36.80
CA TYR A 48 -1.92 8.94 35.50
C TYR A 48 -2.62 9.75 34.41
N TYR A 49 -1.89 10.03 33.34
CA TYR A 49 -2.38 10.75 32.16
C TYR A 49 -3.62 10.08 31.56
N ASP A 50 -4.69 10.84 31.32
CA ASP A 50 -5.98 10.44 30.73
C ASP A 50 -6.27 11.11 29.37
N GLY A 51 -5.31 11.86 28.83
CA GLY A 51 -5.49 12.54 27.56
C GLY A 51 -5.48 11.58 26.36
N THR A 52 -6.06 12.07 25.26
CA THR A 52 -5.94 11.45 23.94
C THR A 52 -4.79 12.10 23.19
N VAL A 53 -3.90 11.27 22.65
CA VAL A 53 -2.77 11.66 21.81
C VAL A 53 -3.01 11.13 20.41
N GLU A 54 -3.12 12.03 19.44
CA GLU A 54 -3.13 11.70 18.02
C GLU A 54 -1.69 11.58 17.52
N ALA A 55 -1.47 10.68 16.57
CA ALA A 55 -0.14 10.47 16.02
C ALA A 55 0.21 11.54 14.98
N ASP A 56 1.41 12.13 15.12
CA ASP A 56 2.03 12.95 14.10
C ASP A 56 2.53 12.07 12.95
N SER A 57 2.21 12.49 11.73
CA SER A 57 2.66 11.82 10.51
C SER A 57 4.17 11.93 10.32
N LYS A 58 4.83 10.80 10.05
CA LYS A 58 6.22 10.76 9.56
C LYS A 58 6.28 10.33 8.09
N PHE A 59 7.40 10.64 7.46
CA PHE A 59 7.74 10.12 6.14
C PHE A 59 8.36 8.74 6.29
N GLY A 60 7.81 7.76 5.60
CA GLY A 60 8.45 6.46 5.38
C GLY A 60 8.83 6.27 3.91
N PHE A 61 9.17 5.04 3.55
CA PHE A 61 9.56 4.69 2.19
C PHE A 61 8.92 3.38 1.74
N HIS A 62 8.78 3.25 0.42
CA HIS A 62 8.33 2.02 -0.21
C HIS A 62 9.16 1.68 -1.44
N GLY A 63 9.21 0.39 -1.75
CA GLY A 63 9.95 -0.14 -2.89
C GLY A 63 9.38 -1.45 -3.36
N GLY A 64 9.48 -1.72 -4.66
CA GLY A 64 8.98 -2.97 -5.20
C GLY A 64 8.98 -3.05 -6.71
N ALA A 65 8.17 -3.97 -7.22
CA ALA A 65 8.09 -4.29 -8.65
C ALA A 65 6.65 -4.33 -9.12
N PHE A 66 6.45 -4.11 -10.41
CA PHE A 66 5.15 -4.19 -11.04
C PHE A 66 5.22 -4.95 -12.36
N PHE A 67 4.08 -5.53 -12.72
CA PHE A 67 3.78 -5.98 -14.05
C PHE A 67 2.50 -5.28 -14.51
N GLU A 68 2.46 -4.83 -15.75
CA GLU A 68 1.33 -4.13 -16.32
C GLU A 68 0.97 -4.71 -17.68
N VAL A 69 -0.31 -4.97 -17.89
CA VAL A 69 -0.89 -5.38 -19.16
C VAL A 69 -1.89 -4.32 -19.59
N ARG A 70 -1.77 -3.84 -20.83
CA ARG A 70 -2.70 -2.89 -21.45
C ARG A 70 -3.49 -3.54 -22.57
N PHE A 71 -4.78 -3.22 -22.61
CA PHE A 71 -5.73 -3.63 -23.64
C PHE A 71 -6.51 -2.39 -24.08
N GLY A 72 -5.96 -1.70 -25.07
CA GLY A 72 -6.42 -0.38 -25.49
C GLY A 72 -6.18 0.65 -24.39
N LYS A 73 -7.25 1.31 -23.94
CA LYS A 73 -7.18 2.31 -22.86
C LYS A 73 -7.20 1.71 -21.46
N PHE A 74 -7.52 0.44 -21.30
CA PHE A 74 -7.58 -0.19 -19.98
C PHE A 74 -6.24 -0.83 -19.63
N LEU A 75 -5.93 -0.87 -18.34
CA LEU A 75 -4.75 -1.53 -17.81
C LEU A 75 -5.09 -2.42 -16.62
N LEU A 76 -4.34 -3.51 -16.49
CA LEU A 76 -4.29 -4.37 -15.31
C LEU A 76 -2.85 -4.36 -14.79
N ARG A 77 -2.66 -4.01 -13.53
CA ARG A 77 -1.34 -3.85 -12.92
C ARG A 77 -1.25 -4.53 -11.55
N PRO A 78 -0.84 -5.80 -11.49
CA PRO A 78 -0.36 -6.38 -10.25
C PRO A 78 1.00 -5.78 -9.84
N GLU A 79 1.16 -5.50 -8.56
CA GLU A 79 2.45 -5.05 -7.99
C GLU A 79 2.82 -5.90 -6.76
N PHE A 80 4.09 -5.81 -6.36
CA PHE A 80 4.61 -6.33 -5.10
C PHE A 80 5.42 -5.22 -4.45
N ILE A 81 5.03 -4.77 -3.26
CA ILE A 81 5.56 -3.57 -2.61
C ILE A 81 5.91 -3.88 -1.16
N TYR A 82 7.11 -3.54 -0.73
CA TYR A 82 7.46 -3.39 0.68
C TYR A 82 7.32 -1.92 1.08
N SER A 83 6.76 -1.67 2.26
CA SER A 83 6.58 -0.34 2.83
C SER A 83 7.03 -0.32 4.29
N ALA A 84 7.85 0.65 4.64
CA ALA A 84 8.19 1.02 6.01
C ALA A 84 7.40 2.27 6.39
N MET A 85 6.67 2.20 7.49
CA MET A 85 5.74 3.23 7.93
C MET A 85 6.06 3.62 9.37
N GLU A 86 6.05 4.92 9.65
CA GLU A 86 6.28 5.45 10.99
C GLU A 86 5.25 6.53 11.33
N THR A 87 4.86 6.59 12.58
CA THR A 87 4.07 7.67 13.19
C THR A 87 4.60 7.97 14.57
N GLU A 88 4.51 9.22 15.02
CA GLU A 88 5.06 9.67 16.30
C GLU A 88 3.94 10.13 17.23
N PHE A 89 3.88 9.57 18.44
CA PHE A 89 2.96 10.02 19.48
C PHE A 89 3.68 10.98 20.42
N GLN A 90 3.22 12.23 20.50
CA GLN A 90 3.75 13.23 21.44
C GLN A 90 3.21 12.96 22.86
N PHE A 91 3.77 11.97 23.55
CA PHE A 91 3.43 11.72 24.95
C PHE A 91 3.98 12.82 25.87
N PRO A 92 3.45 12.98 27.10
CA PRO A 92 3.79 14.10 27.98
C PRO A 92 5.28 14.31 28.28
N THR A 93 6.06 13.22 28.36
CA THR A 93 7.49 13.30 28.72
C THR A 93 8.42 13.19 27.52
N ALA A 94 8.12 12.29 26.58
CA ALA A 94 8.95 12.04 25.39
C ALA A 94 8.08 11.54 24.22
N PRO A 95 8.45 11.83 22.96
CA PRO A 95 7.78 11.25 21.81
C PRO A 95 8.02 9.73 21.76
N SER A 96 7.02 8.99 21.29
CA SER A 96 7.08 7.54 21.08
C SER A 96 6.85 7.20 19.62
N ILE A 97 7.74 6.42 19.02
CA ILE A 97 7.61 6.02 17.62
C ILE A 97 6.82 4.71 17.53
N TYR A 98 5.82 4.70 16.64
CA TYR A 98 5.15 3.49 16.17
C TYR A 98 5.62 3.18 14.75
N ALA A 99 6.32 2.07 14.59
CA ALA A 99 6.88 1.61 13.33
C ALA A 99 6.16 0.34 12.85
N VAL A 100 5.84 0.31 11.56
CA VAL A 100 5.14 -0.81 10.92
C VAL A 100 5.78 -1.12 9.57
N ASP A 101 6.22 -2.36 9.42
CA ASP A 101 6.73 -2.90 8.17
C ASP A 101 5.69 -3.82 7.55
N LYS A 102 5.44 -3.65 6.24
CA LYS A 102 4.47 -4.47 5.53
C LYS A 102 4.89 -4.81 4.12
N ILE A 103 4.43 -5.98 3.68
CA ILE A 103 4.41 -6.37 2.26
C ILE A 103 2.99 -6.24 1.73
N SER A 104 2.85 -5.69 0.53
CA SER A 104 1.59 -5.47 -0.15
C SER A 104 1.62 -6.04 -1.56
N VAL A 105 0.53 -6.72 -1.95
CA VAL A 105 0.30 -7.25 -3.29
C VAL A 105 -0.98 -6.63 -3.85
N PRO A 106 -0.93 -5.40 -4.39
CA PRO A 106 -2.08 -4.77 -5.03
C PRO A 106 -2.37 -5.36 -6.40
N LEU A 107 -3.66 -5.46 -6.73
CA LEU A 107 -4.15 -5.76 -8.07
C LEU A 107 -4.94 -4.57 -8.59
N LEU A 108 -4.32 -3.75 -9.42
CA LEU A 108 -4.88 -2.47 -9.85
C LEU A 108 -5.52 -2.58 -11.22
N PHE A 109 -6.71 -2.01 -11.36
CA PHE A 109 -7.41 -1.85 -12.62
C PHE A 109 -7.42 -0.37 -12.95
N GLY A 110 -7.02 -0.01 -14.17
CA GLY A 110 -6.90 1.38 -14.57
C GLY A 110 -7.41 1.68 -15.95
N TYR A 111 -7.47 2.98 -16.22
CA TYR A 111 -7.92 3.56 -17.47
C TYR A 111 -7.04 4.75 -17.85
N ASN A 112 -6.57 4.74 -19.08
CA ASN A 112 -5.85 5.85 -19.70
C ASN A 112 -6.84 6.96 -20.03
N VAL A 113 -6.80 8.01 -19.22
CA VAL A 113 -7.70 9.17 -19.38
C VAL A 113 -7.24 10.02 -20.54
N TRP A 114 -5.93 10.31 -20.59
CA TRP A 114 -5.37 11.20 -21.60
C TRP A 114 -3.87 10.99 -21.74
N GLY A 115 -3.42 10.58 -22.94
CA GLY A 115 -2.00 10.51 -23.30
C GLY A 115 -1.15 9.82 -22.22
N PRO A 116 -0.31 10.56 -21.48
CA PRO A 116 0.54 9.98 -20.44
C PRO A 116 -0.20 9.64 -19.11
N ILE A 117 -1.42 10.13 -18.90
CA ILE A 117 -2.12 10.06 -17.61
C ILE A 117 -3.07 8.86 -17.54
N ASP A 118 -2.85 8.03 -16.53
CA ASP A 118 -3.72 6.92 -16.15
C ASP A 118 -4.31 7.15 -14.75
N ILE A 119 -5.57 6.76 -14.57
CA ILE A 119 -6.18 6.59 -13.24
C ILE A 119 -6.35 5.11 -12.97
N TYR A 120 -6.28 4.70 -11.72
CA TYR A 120 -6.47 3.30 -11.36
C TYR A 120 -7.01 3.15 -9.95
N ALA A 121 -7.63 2.00 -9.69
CA ALA A 121 -8.05 1.58 -8.37
C ALA A 121 -8.03 0.05 -8.27
N GLY A 122 -7.93 -0.48 -7.07
CA GLY A 122 -7.99 -1.91 -6.86
C GLY A 122 -7.82 -2.35 -5.41
N PRO A 123 -8.13 -3.62 -5.13
CA PRO A 123 -7.81 -4.23 -3.84
C PRO A 123 -6.31 -4.45 -3.70
N ALA A 124 -5.86 -4.48 -2.45
CA ALA A 124 -4.51 -4.86 -2.10
C ALA A 124 -4.53 -5.85 -0.94
N TYR A 125 -3.86 -6.98 -1.13
CA TYR A 125 -3.52 -7.84 -0.01
C TYR A 125 -2.34 -7.21 0.73
N GLN A 126 -2.42 -7.09 2.05
CA GLN A 126 -1.37 -6.51 2.87
C GLN A 126 -1.04 -7.46 4.02
N ASN A 127 0.22 -7.72 4.27
CA ASN A 127 0.69 -8.53 5.39
C ASN A 127 1.68 -7.69 6.20
N ILE A 128 1.39 -7.50 7.50
CA ILE A 128 2.28 -6.82 8.43
C ILE A 128 3.38 -7.81 8.83
N LEU A 129 4.62 -7.45 8.54
CA LEU A 129 5.80 -8.23 8.88
C LEU A 129 6.26 -7.95 10.31
N ASP A 130 6.28 -6.66 10.67
CA ASP A 130 6.72 -6.20 11.98
C ASP A 130 5.90 -4.96 12.39
N SER A 131 5.71 -4.80 13.69
CA SER A 131 4.89 -3.74 14.29
C SER A 131 5.34 -3.52 15.72
N SER A 132 5.93 -2.36 15.99
CA SER A 132 6.50 -2.02 17.29
C SER A 132 6.15 -0.60 17.70
N LEU A 133 5.78 -0.43 18.98
CA LEU A 133 5.65 0.86 19.63
C LEU A 133 6.71 0.97 20.71
N GLU A 134 7.50 2.05 20.66
CA GLU A 134 8.48 2.37 21.68
C GLU A 134 7.83 2.57 23.06
N GLY A 135 8.56 2.24 24.12
CA GLY A 135 8.08 2.45 25.48
C GLY A 135 7.03 1.46 25.99
N THR A 136 6.73 0.39 25.26
CA THR A 136 5.80 -0.66 25.72
C THR A 136 6.37 -1.50 26.87
N GLU A 137 5.50 -1.95 27.79
CA GLU A 137 5.83 -2.87 28.89
C GLU A 137 4.92 -4.13 28.81
N PRO A 138 5.43 -5.32 28.44
CA PRO A 138 6.81 -5.66 28.14
C PRO A 138 7.34 -5.01 26.84
N PRO A 139 8.66 -4.82 26.71
CA PRO A 139 9.25 -4.21 25.52
C PRO A 139 8.95 -5.03 24.27
N ASN A 140 8.74 -4.34 23.15
CA ASN A 140 8.38 -4.93 21.85
C ASN A 140 7.08 -5.73 21.88
N GLN A 141 6.07 -5.25 22.63
CA GLN A 141 4.75 -5.85 22.59
C GLN A 141 4.24 -5.87 21.14
N ALA A 142 3.89 -7.07 20.65
CA ALA A 142 3.39 -7.24 19.30
C ALA A 142 2.04 -6.52 19.15
N ILE A 143 2.02 -5.44 18.35
CA ILE A 143 0.79 -4.72 18.04
C ILE A 143 0.15 -5.37 16.81
N VAL A 144 -0.83 -6.24 17.08
CA VAL A 144 -1.63 -6.88 16.04
C VAL A 144 -2.65 -5.87 15.51
N SER A 145 -2.29 -5.19 14.43
CA SER A 145 -3.13 -4.17 13.79
C SER A 145 -4.00 -4.71 12.63
N GLN A 146 -4.04 -6.02 12.39
CA GLN A 146 -4.59 -6.57 11.16
C GLN A 146 -5.48 -7.79 11.37
N ASN A 147 -6.78 -7.55 11.44
CA ASN A 147 -7.78 -8.65 11.48
C ASN A 147 -8.16 -9.11 10.07
N THR A 148 -8.03 -8.19 9.11
CA THR A 148 -8.24 -8.46 7.70
C THR A 148 -7.03 -7.94 6.91
N PRO A 149 -6.31 -8.79 6.16
CA PRO A 149 -5.15 -8.40 5.35
C PRO A 149 -5.55 -7.76 4.02
N LEU A 150 -6.55 -6.87 4.03
CA LEU A 150 -7.09 -6.23 2.84
C LEU A 150 -7.06 -4.71 2.96
N ALA A 151 -6.73 -4.07 1.85
CA ALA A 151 -6.78 -2.64 1.66
C ALA A 151 -7.39 -2.30 0.30
N ALA A 152 -7.81 -1.04 0.14
CA ALA A 152 -8.21 -0.48 -1.14
C ALA A 152 -7.19 0.62 -1.52
N GLN A 153 -6.78 0.60 -2.78
CA GLN A 153 -5.87 1.59 -3.34
C GLN A 153 -6.53 2.31 -4.51
N ALA A 154 -6.28 3.61 -4.62
CA ALA A 154 -6.64 4.41 -5.77
C ALA A 154 -5.57 5.47 -6.03
N GLY A 155 -5.32 5.78 -7.30
CA GLY A 155 -4.26 6.71 -7.64
C GLY A 155 -4.28 7.18 -9.08
N ILE A 156 -3.34 8.05 -9.37
CA ILE A 156 -3.10 8.65 -10.68
C ILE A 156 -1.62 8.50 -10.97
N LYS A 157 -1.29 8.07 -12.19
CA LYS A 157 0.09 8.02 -12.66
C LYS A 157 0.26 8.72 -13.99
N ALA A 158 1.43 9.28 -14.20
CA ALA A 158 1.86 9.88 -15.45
C ALA A 158 3.07 9.12 -16.00
N SER A 159 2.98 8.67 -17.25
CA SER A 159 3.99 7.86 -17.92
C SER A 159 4.74 8.67 -18.98
N PHE A 160 6.07 8.70 -18.88
CA PHE A 160 6.98 9.40 -19.80
C PHE A 160 8.03 8.42 -20.33
N GLY A 161 7.67 7.68 -21.37
CA GLY A 161 8.50 6.61 -21.93
C GLY A 161 8.72 5.49 -20.91
N ARG A 162 9.96 5.34 -20.43
CA ARG A 162 10.33 4.33 -19.44
C ARG A 162 10.11 4.76 -17.99
N PHE A 163 9.90 6.04 -17.73
CA PHE A 163 9.71 6.56 -16.38
C PHE A 163 8.23 6.80 -16.10
N GLU A 164 7.80 6.59 -14.87
CA GLU A 164 6.46 6.95 -14.42
C GLU A 164 6.50 7.63 -13.06
N VAL A 165 5.67 8.65 -12.89
CA VAL A 165 5.41 9.29 -11.58
C VAL A 165 4.01 8.88 -11.14
N ASP A 166 3.89 8.44 -9.89
CA ASP A 166 2.68 7.83 -9.35
C ASP A 166 2.31 8.47 -8.01
N LEU A 167 1.09 8.98 -7.88
CA LEU A 167 0.49 9.42 -6.63
C LEU A 167 -0.69 8.50 -6.29
N ARG A 168 -0.63 7.89 -5.11
CA ARG A 168 -1.59 6.87 -4.66
C ARG A 168 -2.05 7.10 -3.24
N TYR A 169 -3.33 6.86 -2.97
CA TYR A 169 -3.87 6.69 -1.63
C TYR A 169 -4.11 5.21 -1.34
N ASP A 170 -3.64 4.75 -0.20
CA ASP A 170 -3.78 3.39 0.31
C ASP A 170 -4.54 3.43 1.63
N ARG A 171 -5.68 2.72 1.66
CA ARG A 171 -6.59 2.68 2.80
C ARG A 171 -6.81 1.26 3.26
N SER A 172 -6.54 0.99 4.54
CA SER A 172 -6.84 -0.29 5.16
C SER A 172 -8.35 -0.54 5.24
N LEU A 173 -8.78 -1.75 4.89
CA LEU A 173 -10.16 -2.22 5.02
C LEU A 173 -10.37 -3.04 6.30
N ALA A 174 -9.35 -3.16 7.16
CA ALA A 174 -9.50 -3.77 8.46
C ALA A 174 -10.54 -3.02 9.31
N SER A 175 -11.24 -3.76 10.16
CA SER A 175 -12.11 -3.19 11.19
C SER A 175 -11.28 -2.43 12.21
N LYS A 176 -11.85 -1.36 12.78
CA LYS A 176 -11.25 -0.69 13.93
C LYS A 176 -11.24 -1.66 15.10
N GLU A 177 -10.06 -1.96 15.63
CA GLU A 177 -9.90 -2.69 16.87
C GLU A 177 -9.06 -1.88 17.83
N SER A 178 -9.47 -1.93 19.10
CA SER A 178 -8.80 -1.23 20.17
C SER A 178 -8.01 -2.22 21.00
N MET A 179 -6.75 -1.88 21.28
CA MET A 179 -5.83 -2.75 22.02
C MET A 179 -5.42 -2.05 23.32
N PRO A 180 -5.50 -2.72 24.48
CA PRO A 180 -4.90 -2.19 25.69
C PRO A 180 -3.38 -2.19 25.54
N LEU A 181 -2.77 -1.06 25.88
CA LEU A 181 -1.33 -0.87 25.92
C LEU A 181 -0.90 -0.60 27.36
N ASP A 182 0.30 -1.05 27.69
CA ASP A 182 1.00 -0.64 28.90
C ASP A 182 2.31 0.02 28.46
N ILE A 183 2.56 1.23 28.97
CA ILE A 183 3.65 2.10 28.56
C ILE A 183 4.45 2.49 29.80
N VAL A 184 5.78 2.55 29.66
CA VAL A 184 6.69 2.90 30.75
C VAL A 184 6.47 4.35 31.20
N ASN A 185 5.78 4.52 32.32
CA ASN A 185 5.38 5.83 32.83
C ASN A 185 6.54 6.77 33.15
N SER A 186 7.66 6.24 33.65
CA SER A 186 8.84 7.05 33.98
C SER A 186 9.43 7.76 32.77
N ASP A 187 9.30 7.16 31.59
CA ASP A 187 10.02 7.57 30.39
C ASP A 187 9.11 8.39 29.47
N TYR A 188 7.81 8.04 29.41
CA TYR A 188 6.86 8.65 28.48
C TYR A 188 5.75 9.46 29.16
N GLY A 189 5.57 9.34 30.48
CA GLY A 189 4.55 10.08 31.24
C GLY A 189 3.14 9.52 31.13
N ILE A 190 2.95 8.41 30.42
CA ILE A 190 1.70 7.64 30.27
C ILE A 190 1.93 6.21 30.75
N ASN A 191 0.91 5.57 31.32
CA ASN A 191 0.98 4.20 31.84
C ASN A 191 0.05 3.32 30.99
N ARG A 192 -0.99 2.74 31.59
CA ARG A 192 -2.08 2.07 30.85
C ARG A 192 -2.74 3.03 29.87
N ALA A 193 -2.84 2.59 28.63
CA ALA A 193 -3.49 3.31 27.56
C ALA A 193 -4.31 2.35 26.69
N THR A 194 -5.12 2.91 25.81
CA THR A 194 -5.85 2.17 24.77
C THR A 194 -5.38 2.70 23.43
N PHE A 195 -4.85 1.83 22.58
CA PHE A 195 -4.66 2.15 21.17
C PHE A 195 -6.04 2.08 20.51
N ASP A 196 -6.65 3.22 20.22
CA ASP A 196 -8.04 3.29 19.77
C ASP A 196 -8.21 2.79 18.34
N ASP A 197 -7.31 3.20 17.44
CA ASP A 197 -7.29 2.79 16.04
C ASP A 197 -5.84 2.55 15.58
N THR A 198 -5.46 1.28 15.45
CA THR A 198 -4.12 0.88 15.03
C THR A 198 -3.88 1.02 13.53
N ARG A 199 -4.94 1.29 12.75
CA ARG A 199 -4.88 1.28 11.28
C ARG A 199 -4.17 2.54 10.77
N LEU A 200 -3.14 2.32 9.97
CA LEU A 200 -2.42 3.37 9.27
C LEU A 200 -2.84 3.42 7.80
N ASN A 201 -3.27 4.59 7.35
CA ASN A 201 -3.49 4.89 5.94
C ASN A 201 -2.28 5.67 5.41
N GLN A 202 -2.08 5.70 4.09
CA GLN A 202 -0.92 6.41 3.54
C GLN A 202 -1.16 6.99 2.15
N PHE A 203 -0.48 8.10 1.86
CA PHE A 203 -0.24 8.55 0.50
C PHE A 203 1.14 8.09 0.05
N LEU A 204 1.23 7.50 -1.13
CA LEU A 204 2.50 7.08 -1.72
C LEU A 204 2.81 7.96 -2.93
N ILE A 205 4.03 8.49 -2.96
CA ILE A 205 4.60 9.17 -4.14
C ILE A 205 5.72 8.27 -4.65
N SER A 206 5.58 7.76 -5.87
CA SER A 206 6.53 6.81 -6.45
C SER A 206 7.14 7.33 -7.74
N LEU A 207 8.42 7.03 -7.92
CA LEU A 207 9.08 7.02 -9.23
C LEU A 207 9.21 5.56 -9.67
N SER A 208 8.82 5.29 -10.91
CA SER A 208 8.87 3.95 -11.49
C SER A 208 9.75 3.93 -12.73
N PHE A 209 10.44 2.82 -12.96
CA PHE A 209 11.23 2.58 -14.16
C PHE A 209 10.83 1.25 -14.81
N LYS A 210 10.38 1.33 -16.06
CA LYS A 210 10.07 0.18 -16.90
C LYS A 210 11.37 -0.42 -17.45
N ILE A 211 11.71 -1.61 -16.93
CA ILE A 211 12.84 -2.40 -17.42
C ILE A 211 12.54 -2.89 -18.84
N PHE A 212 11.31 -3.36 -19.04
CA PHE A 212 10.80 -3.79 -20.33
C PHE A 212 9.45 -3.13 -20.60
N ASP A 213 9.25 -2.73 -21.85
CA ASP A 213 7.99 -2.22 -22.35
C ASP A 213 7.85 -2.68 -23.80
N SER A 214 6.81 -3.46 -24.10
CA SER A 214 6.57 -3.96 -25.45
C SER A 214 6.23 -2.85 -26.44
N SER A 215 5.69 -1.72 -25.97
CA SER A 215 5.32 -0.57 -26.81
C SER A 215 6.55 0.27 -27.21
N ALA A 216 7.60 0.26 -26.39
CA ALA A 216 8.81 1.07 -26.58
C ALA A 216 9.75 0.55 -27.68
N ASN A 217 9.46 -0.61 -28.29
CA ASN A 217 10.32 -1.22 -29.31
C ASN A 217 9.57 -1.61 -30.61
N PRO A 218 9.02 -0.64 -31.37
CA PRO A 218 8.43 -0.91 -32.68
C PRO A 218 9.46 -1.30 -33.75
N GLY A 219 10.76 -1.06 -33.50
CA GLY A 219 11.85 -1.18 -34.47
C GLY A 219 12.29 -2.59 -34.84
N ARG A 220 11.87 -3.65 -34.12
CA ARG A 220 12.31 -5.03 -34.39
C ARG A 220 11.30 -5.89 -35.17
N ARG A 221 10.15 -5.32 -35.57
CA ARG A 221 9.10 -5.99 -36.38
C ARG A 221 9.05 -5.57 -37.85
N LYS A 222 10.04 -4.81 -38.35
CA LYS A 222 10.23 -4.53 -39.80
C LYS A 222 11.30 -5.42 -40.44
N GLY A 223 11.31 -6.72 -40.12
CA GLY A 223 11.99 -7.73 -40.94
C GLY A 223 10.94 -8.44 -41.78
N GLY A 224 10.55 -7.84 -42.91
CA GLY A 224 9.64 -8.48 -43.85
C GLY A 224 10.27 -9.75 -44.42
N CYS A 225 9.63 -10.90 -44.24
CA CYS A 225 9.87 -12.04 -45.09
C CYS A 225 8.99 -11.88 -46.33
N TYR A 226 9.59 -11.32 -47.39
CA TYR A 226 9.14 -11.57 -48.75
C TYR A 226 9.92 -12.78 -49.26
N PHE A 227 9.25 -13.92 -49.43
CA PHE A 227 9.59 -14.98 -50.38
C PHE A 227 8.28 -15.63 -50.83
#